data_AF-A0A4Y4C8R5-F1
#
_entry.id   AF-A0A4Y4C8R5-F1
#
_cell.length_a   1.000
_cell.length_b   1.000
_cell.length_c   1.000
_cell.angle_alpha   90.00
_cell.angle_beta   90.00
_cell.angle_gamma   90.00
#
_symmetry.space_group_name_H-M   'P 1'
#
loop_
_entity.id
_entity.type
_entity.pdbx_description
1 polymer ?
#
loop_
_entity_poly.entity_id
_entity_poly.type
_entity_poly.pdbx_seq_one_letter_code
_entity_poly.pdbx_strand_id
1 'polypeptide(L)'
;MTSPDLYQPNQPGRLEDIKPTISGLANIMLSNVSTIAQNIFRGIADAVAGLFKGQDGALGEISDGQLALADRYDLLDGVRGYCAAYQSLNINSEWNVLSSNDRYLPYESALGPTKGAHVETGRNIVFDEEGLWLVFVQAHARSTGYTGGNLSAIYVTILGPTGNVIRDVVFDTPGGADHTSLGGTFPVVIPEAGCWIRVRAWSGKWRWWDGGARNAWMAVVKQDNRLTNKGQDTVPDETQ
;
A
#
# COMPACT_ATOMS: atom_id res chain seq x y z
N MET A 1 -26.97 37.10 0.22
CA MET A 1 -27.21 36.83 -1.22
C MET A 1 -25.90 37.15 -1.92
N THR A 2 -25.16 36.30 -2.62
CA THR A 2 -25.28 34.91 -3.10
C THR A 2 -23.88 34.52 -3.61
N SER A 3 -23.37 33.33 -3.28
CA SER A 3 -22.36 32.57 -4.06
C SER A 3 -23.07 31.98 -5.32
N PRO A 4 -22.43 31.40 -6.38
CA PRO A 4 -21.01 31.07 -6.61
C PRO A 4 -20.47 31.39 -8.02
N ASP A 5 -19.14 31.49 -8.19
CA ASP A 5 -18.50 31.29 -9.50
C ASP A 5 -17.88 29.89 -9.57
N LEU A 6 -18.28 29.17 -10.61
CA LEU A 6 -18.09 27.75 -10.87
C LEU A 6 -16.68 27.45 -11.38
N TYR A 7 -16.13 26.36 -10.83
CA TYR A 7 -15.14 25.49 -11.45
C TYR A 7 -15.45 25.26 -12.95
N GLN A 8 -14.49 25.53 -13.83
CA GLN A 8 -14.51 25.11 -15.23
C GLN A 8 -13.56 23.92 -15.42
N PRO A 9 -14.05 22.68 -15.53
CA PRO A 9 -13.26 21.58 -16.07
C PRO A 9 -13.24 21.72 -17.60
N ASN A 10 -12.06 21.54 -18.19
CA ASN A 10 -11.78 21.22 -19.60
C ASN A 10 -10.74 22.16 -20.22
N GLN A 11 -9.47 21.91 -19.88
CA GLN A 11 -8.38 22.06 -20.84
C GLN A 11 -7.81 20.66 -21.04
N PRO A 12 -8.04 20.00 -22.19
CA PRO A 12 -7.51 18.67 -22.45
C PRO A 12 -5.99 18.78 -22.69
N GLY A 13 -5.21 18.59 -21.63
CA GLY A 13 -3.79 18.27 -21.78
C GLY A 13 -3.68 16.94 -22.53
N ARG A 14 -2.98 16.96 -23.67
CA ARG A 14 -2.75 15.80 -24.55
C ARG A 14 -2.36 14.56 -23.74
N LEU A 15 -3.08 13.47 -23.96
CA LEU A 15 -2.76 12.11 -23.51
C LEU A 15 -1.43 11.56 -24.08
N GLU A 16 -0.67 12.36 -24.82
CA GLU A 16 0.57 11.95 -25.48
C GLU A 16 1.83 12.13 -24.59
N ASP A 17 1.73 12.88 -23.49
CA ASP A 17 2.88 13.20 -22.62
C ASP A 17 3.04 12.27 -21.40
N ILE A 18 2.14 11.31 -21.20
CA ILE A 18 2.24 10.30 -20.13
C ILE A 18 2.42 8.93 -20.77
N LYS A 19 3.60 8.68 -21.33
CA LYS A 19 4.08 7.32 -21.57
C LYS A 19 4.93 6.90 -20.37
N PRO A 20 4.38 6.20 -19.35
CA PRO A 20 5.24 5.44 -18.47
C PRO A 20 5.78 4.30 -19.31
N THR A 21 7.04 4.43 -19.74
CA THR A 21 7.75 3.25 -20.25
C THR A 21 7.78 2.22 -19.12
N ILE A 22 7.59 0.95 -19.45
CA ILE A 22 7.67 -0.18 -18.50
C ILE A 22 8.98 -0.11 -17.68
N SER A 23 10.04 0.45 -18.27
CA SER A 23 11.32 0.76 -17.64
C SER A 23 11.25 1.74 -16.47
N GLY A 24 10.32 2.72 -16.50
CA GLY A 24 10.15 3.72 -15.43
C GLY A 24 9.50 3.15 -14.17
N LEU A 25 8.53 2.24 -14.32
CA LEU A 25 7.90 1.52 -13.22
C LEU A 25 8.86 0.51 -12.57
N ALA A 26 9.68 -0.16 -13.38
CA ALA A 26 10.74 -1.04 -12.88
C ALA A 26 11.78 -0.26 -12.04
N ASN A 27 12.18 0.94 -12.47
CA ASN A 27 13.18 1.74 -11.77
C ASN A 27 12.72 2.29 -10.42
N ILE A 28 11.42 2.56 -10.24
CA ILE A 28 10.86 3.02 -8.95
C ILE A 28 10.81 1.86 -7.93
N MET A 29 10.56 0.64 -8.40
CA MET A 29 10.49 -0.55 -7.54
C MET A 29 11.87 -1.13 -7.20
N LEU A 30 12.88 -0.89 -8.03
CA LEU A 30 14.22 -1.48 -7.89
C LEU A 30 15.20 -0.66 -7.04
N SER A 31 14.91 0.61 -6.74
CA SER A 31 15.87 1.50 -6.06
C SER A 31 16.07 1.21 -4.56
N ASN A 32 15.16 0.46 -3.92
CA ASN A 32 15.16 0.22 -2.46
C ASN A 32 15.13 -1.27 -2.06
N VAL A 33 15.36 -2.19 -3.00
CA VAL A 33 15.06 -3.62 -2.82
C VAL A 33 16.34 -4.45 -2.90
N SER A 34 16.70 -5.12 -1.79
CA SER A 34 17.85 -6.03 -1.74
C SER A 34 17.69 -7.21 -2.70
N THR A 35 18.82 -7.78 -3.15
CA THR A 35 18.92 -8.80 -4.22
C THR A 35 18.00 -10.01 -4.05
N ILE A 36 17.56 -10.32 -2.81
CA ILE A 36 16.63 -11.42 -2.52
C ILE A 36 15.20 -11.06 -2.95
N ALA A 37 14.78 -9.82 -2.73
CA ALA A 37 13.46 -9.36 -3.14
C ALA A 37 13.38 -9.11 -4.65
N GLN A 38 14.51 -8.86 -5.33
CA GLN A 38 14.56 -8.79 -6.80
C GLN A 38 14.10 -10.09 -7.48
N ASN A 39 14.36 -11.27 -6.91
CA ASN A 39 13.92 -12.55 -7.49
C ASN A 39 12.41 -12.81 -7.31
N ILE A 40 11.85 -12.36 -6.18
CA ILE A 40 10.40 -12.44 -5.90
C ILE A 40 9.65 -11.47 -6.82
N PHE A 41 10.18 -10.24 -6.97
CA PHE A 41 9.63 -9.26 -7.90
C PHE A 41 9.78 -9.68 -9.36
N ARG A 42 10.85 -10.40 -9.74
CA ARG A 42 10.97 -10.95 -11.11
C ARG A 42 9.93 -12.02 -11.40
N GLY A 43 9.61 -12.89 -10.44
CA GLY A 43 8.53 -13.88 -10.60
C GLY A 43 7.16 -13.24 -10.80
N ILE A 44 6.87 -12.17 -10.05
CA ILE A 44 5.63 -11.39 -10.18
C ILE A 44 5.64 -10.56 -11.48
N ALA A 45 6.77 -9.94 -11.82
CA ALA A 45 6.93 -9.16 -13.04
C ALA A 45 6.90 -10.02 -14.31
N ASP A 46 7.44 -11.24 -14.28
CA ASP A 46 7.40 -12.21 -15.38
C ASP A 46 5.98 -12.78 -15.55
N ALA A 47 5.24 -12.98 -14.46
CA ALA A 47 3.81 -13.34 -14.51
C ALA A 47 2.95 -12.19 -15.09
N VAL A 48 3.25 -10.95 -14.72
CA VAL A 48 2.61 -9.74 -15.27
C VAL A 48 3.00 -9.52 -16.75
N ALA A 49 4.27 -9.68 -17.12
CA ALA A 49 4.73 -9.54 -18.50
C ALA A 49 4.23 -10.67 -19.42
N GLY A 50 4.02 -11.88 -18.89
CA GLY A 50 3.40 -13.00 -19.60
C GLY A 50 1.95 -12.71 -20.02
N LEU A 51 1.21 -11.93 -19.25
CA LEU A 51 -0.15 -11.47 -19.58
C LEU A 51 -0.15 -10.44 -20.72
N PHE A 52 0.85 -9.57 -20.81
CA PHE A 52 0.95 -8.54 -21.86
C PHE A 52 1.49 -9.04 -23.20
N LYS A 53 2.21 -10.18 -23.23
CA LYS A 53 2.73 -10.78 -24.48
C LYS A 53 1.67 -11.53 -25.30
N GLY A 54 0.43 -11.66 -24.81
CA GLY A 54 -0.67 -12.33 -25.50
C GLY A 54 -1.61 -11.41 -26.29
N GLN A 55 -1.42 -10.09 -26.26
CA GLN A 55 -2.30 -9.11 -26.90
C GLN A 55 -1.52 -8.14 -27.81
N ASP A 56 -0.82 -8.68 -28.80
CA ASP A 56 -0.40 -7.90 -29.96
C ASP A 56 -1.63 -7.60 -30.84
N GLY A 57 -2.40 -6.56 -30.49
CA GLY A 57 -3.51 -6.13 -31.33
C GLY A 57 -4.61 -5.27 -30.71
N ALA A 58 -4.36 -4.45 -29.69
CA ALA A 58 -5.31 -3.40 -29.30
C ALA A 58 -4.63 -2.33 -28.43
N LEU A 59 -4.02 -1.32 -29.07
CA LEU A 59 -3.62 -0.07 -28.41
C LEU A 59 -4.82 0.89 -28.29
N GLY A 60 -5.94 0.39 -27.80
CA GLY A 60 -7.16 1.15 -27.53
C GLY A 60 -7.71 0.66 -26.20
N GLU A 61 -7.71 1.55 -25.22
CA GLU A 61 -7.98 1.31 -23.80
C GLU A 61 -6.86 0.58 -23.07
N ILE A 62 -6.23 1.28 -22.12
CA ILE A 62 -5.61 0.61 -20.97
C ILE A 62 -6.79 -0.04 -20.23
N SER A 63 -7.21 -1.20 -20.71
CA SER A 63 -8.14 -2.07 -20.03
C SER A 63 -7.45 -2.49 -18.75
N ASP A 64 -7.98 -2.02 -17.62
CA ASP A 64 -7.44 -2.21 -16.29
C ASP A 64 -7.36 -3.71 -15.97
N GLY A 65 -6.21 -4.33 -16.27
CA GLY A 65 -5.96 -5.75 -16.07
C GLY A 65 -6.11 -6.17 -14.61
N GLN A 66 -6.22 -5.23 -13.68
CA GLN A 66 -6.52 -5.47 -12.26
C GLN A 66 -7.92 -6.05 -12.04
N LEU A 67 -8.93 -5.63 -12.82
CA LEU A 67 -10.28 -6.19 -12.76
C LEU A 67 -10.35 -7.59 -13.39
N ALA A 68 -9.54 -7.84 -14.41
CA ALA A 68 -9.47 -9.13 -15.11
C ALA A 68 -8.86 -10.27 -14.26
N LEU A 69 -8.30 -9.95 -13.08
CA LEU A 69 -7.62 -10.91 -12.21
C LEU A 69 -8.51 -11.48 -11.09
N ALA A 70 -9.69 -10.89 -10.83
CA ALA A 70 -10.51 -11.23 -9.66
C ALA A 70 -10.84 -12.74 -9.54
N ASP A 71 -11.01 -13.43 -10.67
CA ASP A 71 -11.41 -14.85 -10.69
C ASP A 71 -10.26 -15.83 -11.02
N ARG A 72 -9.02 -15.35 -11.09
CA ARG A 72 -7.85 -16.14 -11.52
C ARG A 72 -7.12 -16.82 -10.37
N TYR A 73 -7.82 -17.69 -9.64
CA TYR A 73 -7.24 -18.45 -8.51
C TYR A 73 -6.12 -19.40 -8.93
N ASP A 74 -6.06 -19.79 -10.21
CA ASP A 74 -4.96 -20.54 -10.81
C ASP A 74 -3.60 -19.82 -10.66
N LEU A 75 -3.61 -18.48 -10.57
CA LEU A 75 -2.39 -17.70 -10.35
C LEU A 75 -1.82 -17.82 -8.94
N LEU A 76 -2.58 -18.39 -7.99
CA LEU A 76 -2.12 -18.63 -6.62
C LEU A 76 -1.56 -20.03 -6.42
N ASP A 77 -1.41 -20.82 -7.48
CA ASP A 77 -0.69 -22.10 -7.41
C ASP A 77 0.78 -21.86 -7.04
N GLY A 78 1.29 -22.63 -6.08
CA GLY A 78 2.61 -22.44 -5.48
C GLY A 78 2.75 -21.25 -4.50
N VAL A 79 1.80 -20.31 -4.46
CA VAL A 79 1.80 -19.20 -3.48
C VAL A 79 1.30 -19.72 -2.13
N ARG A 80 2.05 -19.48 -1.05
CA ARG A 80 1.68 -19.93 0.31
C ARG A 80 0.51 -19.13 0.88
N GLY A 81 0.52 -17.82 0.67
CA GLY A 81 -0.54 -16.90 1.08
C GLY A 81 -0.29 -15.51 0.48
N TYR A 82 -1.36 -14.84 0.10
CA TYR A 82 -1.34 -13.56 -0.59
C TYR A 82 -2.66 -12.81 -0.39
N CYS A 83 -2.57 -11.50 -0.17
CA CYS A 83 -3.71 -10.59 -0.28
C CYS A 83 -3.18 -9.21 -0.68
N ALA A 84 -3.87 -8.53 -1.59
CA ALA A 84 -3.59 -7.14 -1.91
C ALA A 84 -4.87 -6.32 -1.79
N ALA A 85 -4.71 -5.07 -1.40
CA ALA A 85 -5.78 -4.12 -1.18
C ALA A 85 -5.35 -2.71 -1.59
N TYR A 86 -6.31 -1.83 -1.83
CA TYR A 86 -6.07 -0.40 -2.04
C TYR A 86 -6.98 0.45 -1.18
N GLN A 87 -6.58 1.70 -0.97
CA GLN A 87 -7.34 2.63 -0.15
C GLN A 87 -8.66 2.99 -0.83
N SER A 88 -9.78 2.70 -0.18
CA SER A 88 -11.13 2.82 -0.77
C SER A 88 -11.63 4.26 -0.88
N LEU A 89 -11.02 5.21 -0.17
CA LEU A 89 -11.46 6.60 -0.07
C LEU A 89 -10.28 7.57 -0.15
N ASN A 90 -10.51 8.80 -0.65
CA ASN A 90 -9.59 9.91 -0.41
C ASN A 90 -9.85 10.47 1.01
N ILE A 91 -8.80 10.65 1.80
CA ILE A 91 -8.91 11.04 3.21
C ILE A 91 -8.27 12.41 3.44
N ASN A 92 -9.08 13.43 3.74
CA ASN A 92 -8.58 14.77 4.07
C ASN A 92 -8.25 14.89 5.55
N SER A 93 -7.00 15.12 5.92
CA SER A 93 -6.58 15.22 7.33
C SER A 93 -7.12 16.44 8.09
N GLU A 94 -7.67 17.45 7.41
CA GLU A 94 -8.37 18.57 8.04
C GLU A 94 -9.61 18.09 8.82
N TRP A 95 -10.35 17.12 8.26
CA TRP A 95 -11.64 16.69 8.81
C TRP A 95 -11.49 15.69 9.95
N ASN A 96 -10.38 15.80 10.68
CA ASN A 96 -10.03 14.86 11.72
C ASN A 96 -10.94 15.03 12.93
N VAL A 97 -11.40 13.90 13.47
CA VAL A 97 -12.10 13.84 14.76
C VAL A 97 -11.11 13.63 15.92
N LEU A 98 -9.87 13.22 15.61
CA LEU A 98 -8.76 13.05 16.54
C LEU A 98 -7.90 14.33 16.56
N SER A 99 -7.44 14.76 17.73
CA SER A 99 -6.87 16.10 17.96
C SER A 99 -5.42 16.30 17.47
N SER A 100 -5.00 15.69 16.36
CA SER A 100 -3.56 15.57 16.04
C SER A 100 -3.17 15.38 14.57
N ASN A 101 -3.99 15.79 13.58
CA ASN A 101 -3.76 15.55 12.14
C ASN A 101 -3.62 14.06 11.73
N ASP A 102 -3.87 13.13 12.64
CA ASP A 102 -3.88 11.69 12.43
C ASP A 102 -5.13 11.17 11.71
N ARG A 103 -4.99 10.32 10.70
CA ARG A 103 -6.14 9.70 10.02
C ARG A 103 -5.94 8.22 9.81
N TYR A 104 -7.00 7.44 9.99
CA TYR A 104 -7.01 6.08 9.50
C TYR A 104 -7.18 6.06 7.99
N LEU A 105 -6.38 5.22 7.34
CA LEU A 105 -6.42 5.00 5.90
C LEU A 105 -7.13 3.66 5.63
N PRO A 106 -8.28 3.65 4.92
CA PRO A 106 -9.07 2.44 4.73
C PRO A 106 -8.60 1.65 3.50
N TYR A 107 -7.70 0.69 3.68
CA TYR A 107 -7.30 -0.29 2.66
C TYR A 107 -8.32 -1.43 2.59
N GLU A 108 -9.55 -1.07 2.24
CA GLU A 108 -10.74 -1.91 2.36
C GLU A 108 -11.26 -2.44 1.02
N SER A 109 -10.56 -2.15 -0.08
CA SER A 109 -10.89 -2.68 -1.40
C SER A 109 -9.85 -3.71 -1.84
N ALA A 110 -10.28 -4.96 -2.06
CA ALA A 110 -9.40 -6.03 -2.52
C ALA A 110 -8.89 -5.80 -3.94
N LEU A 111 -7.68 -6.31 -4.21
CA LEU A 111 -7.01 -6.25 -5.50
C LEU A 111 -6.58 -7.66 -5.93
N GLY A 112 -7.34 -8.28 -6.82
CA GLY A 112 -7.09 -9.64 -7.28
C GLY A 112 -7.48 -10.73 -6.26
N PRO A 113 -7.12 -11.99 -6.53
CA PRO A 113 -7.50 -13.11 -5.69
C PRO A 113 -6.67 -13.14 -4.40
N THR A 114 -7.23 -13.74 -3.34
CA THR A 114 -6.57 -13.84 -2.03
C THR A 114 -6.47 -15.28 -1.55
N LYS A 115 -5.51 -15.55 -0.65
CA LYS A 115 -5.24 -16.85 -0.04
C LYS A 115 -4.55 -16.68 1.31
N GLY A 116 -5.10 -17.28 2.36
CA GLY A 116 -4.55 -17.19 3.73
C GLY A 116 -4.65 -15.79 4.35
N ALA A 117 -5.31 -14.85 3.66
CA ALA A 117 -5.66 -13.51 4.14
C ALA A 117 -6.80 -12.97 3.26
N HIS A 118 -7.54 -11.99 3.76
CA HIS A 118 -8.61 -11.31 3.01
C HIS A 118 -8.76 -9.86 3.44
N VAL A 119 -9.56 -9.10 2.70
CA VAL A 119 -9.89 -7.70 3.04
C VAL A 119 -11.22 -7.65 3.81
N GLU A 120 -11.25 -6.94 4.92
CA GLU A 120 -12.43 -6.73 5.77
C GLU A 120 -12.60 -5.24 6.08
N THR A 121 -13.80 -4.70 5.86
CA THR A 121 -14.15 -3.31 6.19
C THR A 121 -13.91 -3.04 7.68
N GLY A 122 -13.24 -1.94 8.00
CA GLY A 122 -12.84 -1.55 9.35
C GLY A 122 -11.55 -2.20 9.86
N ARG A 123 -11.04 -3.23 9.16
CA ARG A 123 -9.81 -3.98 9.56
C ARG A 123 -8.75 -4.08 8.47
N ASN A 124 -9.01 -3.53 7.27
CA ASN A 124 -8.14 -3.63 6.11
C ASN A 124 -7.83 -5.09 5.77
N ILE A 125 -6.57 -5.54 5.86
CA ILE A 125 -6.20 -6.94 5.62
C ILE A 125 -6.24 -7.72 6.94
N VAL A 126 -6.97 -8.84 6.93
CA VAL A 126 -7.06 -9.84 8.00
C VAL A 126 -6.30 -11.09 7.56
N PHE A 127 -5.45 -11.62 8.45
CA PHE A 127 -4.68 -12.84 8.22
C PHE A 127 -5.50 -14.06 8.67
N ASP A 128 -5.72 -15.01 7.77
CA ASP A 128 -6.48 -16.23 8.06
C ASP A 128 -5.59 -17.36 8.58
N GLU A 129 -4.27 -17.18 8.53
CA GLU A 129 -3.30 -18.20 8.91
C GLU A 129 -2.10 -17.60 9.67
N GLU A 130 -1.61 -18.37 10.63
CA GLU A 130 -0.33 -18.10 11.30
C GLU A 130 0.86 -18.26 10.35
N GLY A 131 1.97 -17.59 10.65
CA GLY A 131 3.23 -17.74 9.92
C GLY A 131 4.02 -16.45 9.75
N LEU A 132 5.09 -16.52 8.98
CA LEU A 132 5.91 -15.37 8.59
C LEU A 132 5.34 -14.73 7.33
N TRP A 133 5.00 -13.44 7.41
CA TRP A 133 4.46 -12.64 6.33
C TRP A 133 5.35 -11.44 6.03
N LEU A 134 5.39 -11.04 4.77
CA LEU A 134 6.00 -9.79 4.32
C LEU A 134 4.89 -8.80 4.00
N VAL A 135 4.92 -7.62 4.62
CA VAL A 135 3.93 -6.57 4.43
C VAL A 135 4.55 -5.46 3.58
N PHE A 136 3.85 -5.06 2.52
CA PHE A 136 4.15 -3.90 1.69
C PHE A 136 3.02 -2.88 1.85
N VAL A 137 3.36 -1.61 2.03
CA VAL A 137 2.39 -0.53 2.11
C VAL A 137 2.89 0.68 1.34
N GLN A 138 1.98 1.42 0.72
CA GLN A 138 2.23 2.74 0.18
C GLN A 138 1.00 3.62 0.37
N ALA A 139 1.20 4.85 0.86
CA ALA A 139 0.21 5.92 0.88
C ALA A 139 0.73 7.14 0.12
N HIS A 140 -0.16 7.87 -0.54
CA HIS A 140 0.17 9.14 -1.19
C HIS A 140 -0.44 10.32 -0.43
N ALA A 141 0.37 11.32 -0.15
CA ALA A 141 -0.04 12.56 0.49
C ALA A 141 0.14 13.75 -0.46
N ARG A 142 -0.93 14.51 -0.63
CA ARG A 142 -0.99 15.76 -1.38
C ARG A 142 -1.28 16.93 -0.46
N SER A 143 -0.54 18.03 -0.62
CA SER A 143 -0.71 19.23 0.20
C SER A 143 -2.06 19.91 -0.03
N THR A 144 -2.46 20.66 0.99
CA THR A 144 -3.53 21.68 0.92
C THR A 144 -2.91 23.07 1.03
N GLY A 145 -3.73 24.12 0.95
CA GLY A 145 -3.29 25.50 1.18
C GLY A 145 -2.95 25.85 2.65
N TYR A 146 -3.12 24.92 3.59
CA TYR A 146 -2.87 25.16 5.01
C TYR A 146 -1.37 25.22 5.34
N THR A 147 -0.98 26.20 6.16
CA THR A 147 0.40 26.36 6.64
C THR A 147 0.70 25.43 7.81
N GLY A 148 1.73 24.59 7.69
CA GLY A 148 2.16 23.68 8.75
C GLY A 148 3.47 22.96 8.41
N GLY A 149 3.88 22.02 9.27
CA GLY A 149 5.11 21.23 9.06
C GLY A 149 4.98 20.27 7.87
N ASN A 150 6.04 20.13 7.08
CA ASN A 150 6.01 19.25 5.90
C ASN A 150 6.22 17.76 6.22
N LEU A 151 6.57 17.42 7.47
CA LEU A 151 6.77 16.04 7.89
C LEU A 151 5.47 15.25 7.74
N SER A 152 5.58 14.04 7.22
CA SER A 152 4.48 13.10 7.06
C SER A 152 4.97 11.73 7.48
N ALA A 153 4.08 10.93 8.05
CA ALA A 153 4.37 9.58 8.49
C ALA A 153 3.16 8.67 8.26
N ILE A 154 3.42 7.40 8.00
CA ILE A 154 2.43 6.33 8.12
C ILE A 154 2.88 5.36 9.21
N TYR A 155 1.91 4.94 10.02
CA TYR A 155 2.03 3.95 11.07
C TYR A 155 1.27 2.72 10.60
N VAL A 156 1.96 1.59 10.52
CA VAL A 156 1.37 0.30 10.21
C VAL A 156 1.40 -0.55 11.46
N THR A 157 0.22 -0.74 12.03
CA THR A 157 0.04 -1.50 13.26
C THR A 157 -0.60 -2.84 12.94
N ILE A 158 0.05 -3.93 13.34
CA ILE A 158 -0.52 -5.28 13.32
C ILE A 158 -1.20 -5.51 14.67
N LEU A 159 -2.48 -5.83 14.62
CA LEU A 159 -3.33 -6.05 15.79
C LEU A 159 -3.71 -7.52 15.86
N GLY A 160 -3.76 -8.07 17.06
CA GLY A 160 -4.32 -9.39 17.32
C GLY A 160 -5.84 -9.40 17.17
N PRO A 161 -6.46 -10.60 17.25
CA PRO A 161 -7.92 -10.74 17.10
C PRO A 161 -8.71 -9.93 18.13
N THR A 162 -8.13 -9.71 19.32
CA THR A 162 -8.75 -8.93 20.41
C THR A 162 -8.41 -7.43 20.36
N GLY A 163 -7.59 -7.00 19.39
CA GLY A 163 -7.16 -5.60 19.24
C GLY A 163 -5.89 -5.23 20.02
N ASN A 164 -5.20 -6.19 20.65
CA ASN A 164 -3.88 -5.97 21.23
C ASN A 164 -2.83 -5.70 20.12
N VAL A 165 -1.89 -4.80 20.36
CA VAL A 165 -0.82 -4.52 19.38
C VAL A 165 0.20 -5.67 19.38
N ILE A 166 0.46 -6.22 18.20
CA ILE A 166 1.50 -7.24 17.96
C ILE A 166 2.76 -6.57 17.43
N ARG A 167 2.60 -5.60 16.53
CA ARG A 167 3.72 -4.89 15.91
C ARG A 167 3.27 -3.49 15.53
N ASP A 168 4.17 -2.52 15.64
CA ASP A 168 3.95 -1.17 15.12
C ASP A 168 5.21 -0.73 14.35
N VAL A 169 5.01 -0.21 13.14
CA VAL A 169 6.11 0.21 12.25
C VAL A 169 5.79 1.59 11.70
N VAL A 170 6.79 2.47 11.69
CA VAL A 170 6.65 3.84 11.19
C VAL A 170 7.48 4.01 9.93
N PHE A 171 6.87 4.58 8.90
CA PHE A 171 7.57 5.10 7.73
C PHE A 171 7.32 6.60 7.64
N ASP A 172 8.38 7.39 7.76
CA ASP A 172 8.32 8.84 7.69
C ASP A 172 9.16 9.38 6.53
N THR A 173 8.93 10.65 6.21
CA THR A 173 9.75 11.39 5.24
C THR A 173 10.36 12.59 5.92
N PRO A 174 11.62 12.95 5.59
CA PRO A 174 12.14 14.25 5.96
C PRO A 174 11.21 15.33 5.39
N GLY A 175 10.90 16.35 6.18
CA GLY A 175 9.99 17.41 5.75
C GLY A 175 10.55 18.14 4.51
N GLY A 176 9.71 18.40 3.51
CA GLY A 176 10.12 19.22 2.36
C GLY A 176 9.25 19.13 1.10
N ALA A 177 8.39 18.11 0.97
CA ALA A 177 7.63 17.90 -0.26
C ALA A 177 6.12 18.20 -0.10
N ASP A 178 5.57 18.94 -1.07
CA ASP A 178 4.13 19.23 -1.20
C ASP A 178 3.32 18.00 -1.64
N HIS A 179 3.94 17.10 -2.38
CA HIS A 179 3.42 15.78 -2.68
C HIS A 179 4.46 14.74 -2.28
N THR A 180 4.04 13.68 -1.59
CA THR A 180 4.95 12.61 -1.21
C THR A 180 4.23 11.28 -1.18
N SER A 181 4.91 10.22 -1.61
CA SER A 181 4.47 8.85 -1.38
C SER A 181 5.33 8.27 -0.28
N LEU A 182 4.69 7.80 0.79
CA LEU A 182 5.33 7.11 1.89
C LEU A 182 5.01 5.64 1.76
N GLY A 183 6.00 4.79 1.98
CA GLY A 183 5.79 3.37 1.88
C GLY A 183 7.01 2.61 2.34
N GLY A 184 6.81 1.33 2.56
CA GLY A 184 7.89 0.49 3.03
C GLY A 184 7.47 -0.96 3.09
N THR A 185 8.41 -1.76 3.56
CA THR A 185 8.27 -3.20 3.62
C THR A 185 8.88 -3.69 4.92
N PHE A 186 8.19 -4.60 5.60
CA PHE A 186 8.72 -5.22 6.80
C PHE A 186 8.18 -6.65 6.96
N PRO A 187 9.00 -7.57 7.51
CA PRO A 187 8.52 -8.89 7.89
C PRO A 187 7.75 -8.83 9.21
N VAL A 188 6.78 -9.72 9.39
CA VAL A 188 6.07 -9.92 10.65
C VAL A 188 5.69 -11.39 10.83
N VAL A 189 5.80 -11.89 12.06
CA VAL A 189 5.30 -13.22 12.44
C VAL A 189 3.89 -13.05 12.99
N ILE A 190 2.91 -13.62 12.29
CA ILE A 190 1.51 -13.67 12.69
C ILE A 190 1.32 -14.90 13.58
N PRO A 191 0.97 -14.73 14.87
CA PRO A 191 0.93 -15.84 15.82
C PRO A 191 -0.34 -16.68 15.74
N GLU A 192 -1.43 -16.14 15.21
CA GLU A 192 -2.73 -16.81 15.10
C GLU A 192 -3.60 -16.15 14.02
N ALA A 193 -4.61 -16.86 13.54
CA ALA A 193 -5.60 -16.35 12.61
C ALA A 193 -6.46 -15.23 13.23
N GLY A 194 -6.94 -14.29 12.41
CA GLY A 194 -7.74 -13.15 12.84
C GLY A 194 -6.93 -11.91 13.23
N CYS A 195 -5.60 -11.97 13.16
CA CYS A 195 -4.77 -10.77 13.23
C CYS A 195 -5.05 -9.85 12.02
N TRP A 196 -4.88 -8.55 12.16
CA TRP A 196 -5.24 -7.60 11.10
C TRP A 196 -4.38 -6.33 11.09
N ILE A 197 -4.43 -5.60 9.98
CA ILE A 197 -3.58 -4.43 9.75
C ILE A 197 -4.37 -3.13 9.90
N ARG A 198 -3.89 -2.22 10.76
CA ARG A 198 -4.37 -0.84 10.81
C ARG A 198 -3.31 0.10 10.23
N VAL A 199 -3.74 0.98 9.33
CA VAL A 199 -2.86 2.04 8.80
C VAL A 199 -3.36 3.39 9.29
N ARG A 200 -2.50 4.12 9.98
CA ARG A 200 -2.72 5.51 10.40
C ARG A 200 -1.71 6.39 9.68
N ALA A 201 -2.13 7.58 9.26
CA ALA A 201 -1.28 8.55 8.64
C ALA A 201 -1.29 9.85 9.44
N TRP A 202 -0.14 10.49 9.57
CA TRP A 202 0.05 11.76 10.26
C TRP A 202 0.76 12.74 9.34
N SER A 203 0.44 14.03 9.45
CA SER A 203 1.20 15.08 8.80
C SER A 203 1.20 16.37 9.61
N GLY A 204 2.32 17.11 9.56
CA GLY A 204 2.46 18.40 10.22
C GLY A 204 1.63 19.53 9.58
N LYS A 205 1.07 19.31 8.38
CA LYS A 205 0.12 20.19 7.68
C LYS A 205 -1.03 19.38 7.14
N TRP A 206 -2.15 20.03 6.80
CA TRP A 206 -3.27 19.30 6.23
C TRP A 206 -2.93 18.72 4.85
N ARG A 207 -3.25 17.44 4.67
CA ARG A 207 -3.04 16.66 3.45
C ARG A 207 -4.34 16.00 3.00
N TRP A 208 -4.46 15.84 1.69
CA TRP A 208 -5.25 14.77 1.11
C TRP A 208 -4.39 13.51 1.05
N TRP A 209 -4.84 12.45 1.69
CA TRP A 209 -4.31 11.11 1.52
C TRP A 209 -5.09 10.46 0.38
N ASP A 210 -4.52 10.49 -0.82
CA ASP A 210 -5.20 10.08 -2.04
C ASP A 210 -5.27 8.54 -2.10
N GLY A 211 -6.48 8.02 -2.27
CA GLY A 211 -6.77 6.60 -2.41
C GLY A 211 -6.81 6.11 -3.85
N GLY A 212 -7.33 4.90 -4.03
CA GLY A 212 -7.31 4.15 -5.27
C GLY A 212 -6.00 3.38 -5.49
N ALA A 213 -6.06 2.30 -6.27
CA ALA A 213 -4.94 1.40 -6.55
C ALA A 213 -3.70 2.10 -7.14
N ARG A 214 -3.88 3.26 -7.78
CA ARG A 214 -2.79 4.09 -8.30
C ARG A 214 -1.96 4.75 -7.20
N ASN A 215 -2.60 5.22 -6.13
CA ASN A 215 -1.99 6.14 -5.18
C ASN A 215 -1.67 5.47 -3.84
N ALA A 216 -2.53 4.55 -3.39
CA ALA A 216 -2.38 3.88 -2.12
C ALA A 216 -2.77 2.41 -2.21
N TRP A 217 -1.78 1.54 -1.98
CA TRP A 217 -1.93 0.08 -2.07
C TRP A 217 -1.17 -0.60 -0.92
N MET A 218 -1.64 -1.80 -0.56
CA MET A 218 -1.06 -2.63 0.48
C MET A 218 -1.11 -4.09 0.00
N ALA A 219 -0.04 -4.84 0.25
CA ALA A 219 0.01 -6.25 -0.08
C ALA A 219 0.70 -7.04 1.02
N VAL A 220 0.27 -8.28 1.21
CA VAL A 220 0.89 -9.23 2.14
C VAL A 220 1.23 -10.52 1.40
N VAL A 221 2.41 -11.07 1.68
CA VAL A 221 2.89 -12.32 1.07
C VAL A 221 3.43 -13.24 2.15
N LYS A 222 2.92 -14.47 2.22
CA LYS A 222 3.38 -15.48 3.17
C LYS A 222 4.70 -16.09 2.73
N GLN A 223 5.69 -16.08 3.62
CA GLN A 223 7.03 -16.62 3.39
C GLN A 223 7.20 -18.02 3.99
N ASP A 224 6.72 -18.23 5.21
CA ASP A 224 6.83 -19.51 5.92
C ASP A 224 5.61 -19.74 6.83
N ASN A 225 5.31 -20.99 7.17
CA ASN A 225 4.25 -21.37 8.12
C ASN A 225 4.77 -21.44 9.57
N ARG A 226 6.08 -21.44 9.78
CA ARG A 226 6.70 -21.59 11.10
C ARG A 226 6.70 -20.28 11.89
N LEU A 227 6.56 -20.40 13.21
CA LEU A 227 6.62 -19.30 14.19
C LEU A 227 7.98 -19.18 14.90
N THR A 228 8.98 -19.90 14.43
CA THR A 228 10.32 -19.95 15.04
C THR A 228 11.11 -18.68 14.77
N ASN A 229 11.88 -18.20 15.75
CA ASN A 229 12.76 -17.03 15.65
C ASN A 229 12.02 -15.69 15.44
N LYS A 230 11.17 -15.28 16.40
CA LYS A 230 10.42 -14.02 16.35
C LYS A 230 11.30 -12.75 16.37
N GLY A 231 12.60 -12.88 16.59
CA GLY A 231 13.53 -11.75 16.71
C GLY A 231 13.41 -11.02 18.05
N GLN A 232 13.97 -9.82 18.11
CA GLN A 232 13.89 -8.89 19.24
C GLN A 232 13.33 -7.56 18.72
N ASP A 233 12.51 -6.89 19.51
CA ASP A 233 11.92 -5.60 19.12
C ASP A 233 12.96 -4.47 19.08
N THR A 234 13.86 -4.47 20.06
CA THR A 234 15.01 -3.55 20.16
C THR A 234 16.26 -4.34 20.54
N VAL A 235 17.41 -3.92 20.06
CA VAL A 235 18.72 -4.48 20.42
C VAL A 235 19.53 -3.43 21.18
N PRO A 236 20.48 -3.82 22.06
CA PRO A 236 21.35 -2.86 22.74
C PRO A 236 22.19 -2.04 21.75
N ASP A 237 22.50 -0.80 22.11
CA ASP A 237 23.49 0.00 21.40
C ASP A 237 24.87 -0.66 21.49
N GLU A 238 25.70 -0.48 20.46
CA GLU A 238 27.09 -0.95 20.50
C GLU A 238 27.87 -0.24 21.62
N THR A 239 28.74 -0.98 22.29
CA THR A 239 29.65 -0.44 23.31
C THR A 239 31.09 -0.55 22.82
N GLN A 240 31.89 0.50 22.99
CA GLN A 240 33.34 0.49 22.78
C GLN A 240 34.09 -0.09 23.98
#